data_AF-A0A4D7DQC2-F1
#
_entry.id   AF-A0A4D7DQC2-F1
#
_cell.length_a   1.000
_cell.length_b   1.000
_cell.length_c   1.000
_cell.angle_alpha   90.00
_cell.angle_beta   90.00
_cell.angle_gamma   90.00
#
_symmetry.space_group_name_H-M   'P 1'
#
loop_
_entity.id
_entity.type
_entity.pdbx_description
1 polymer ?
#
loop_
_entity_poly.entity_id
_entity_poly.type
_entity_poly.pdbx_seq_one_letter_code
_entity_poly.pdbx_strand_id
1 'polypeptide(L)' 'MMKQFDVEPVVAKWELHSVATMLIATYGEDAERTAEENLAIAIAEEHEGNETVWTGIITQLREIRKGDRHGQA' A
#
# COMPACT_ATOMS: atom_id res chain seq x y z
N MET A 1 4.29 24.77 23.23
CA MET A 1 4.97 23.72 22.46
C MET A 1 4.13 22.45 22.60
N MET A 2 3.30 22.12 21.61
CA MET A 2 2.52 20.87 21.63
C MET A 2 3.44 19.73 21.21
N LYS A 3 3.49 18.66 22.02
CA LYS A 3 4.11 17.40 21.61
C LYS A 3 3.22 16.79 20.53
N GLN A 4 3.70 16.74 19.29
CA GLN A 4 3.21 15.76 18.33
C GLN A 4 3.50 14.39 18.96
N PHE A 5 2.44 13.64 19.21
CA PHE A 5 2.58 12.22 19.47
C PHE A 5 2.69 11.57 18.10
N ASP A 6 3.86 11.02 17.77
CA ASP A 6 4.03 10.15 16.62
C ASP A 6 3.23 8.87 16.89
N VAL A 7 1.96 8.91 16.55
CA VAL A 7 1.10 7.72 16.57
C VAL A 7 1.32 7.05 15.22
N GLU A 8 2.09 5.95 15.20
CA GLU A 8 2.13 5.08 14.04
C GLU A 8 0.70 4.71 13.64
N PRO A 9 0.32 4.86 12.36
CA PRO A 9 -1.02 4.52 11.93
C PRO A 9 -1.23 3.01 12.06
N VAL A 10 -2.07 2.61 13.01
CA VAL A 10 -2.54 1.23 13.13
C VAL A 10 -3.58 0.99 12.04
N VAL A 11 -3.12 0.58 10.85
CA VAL A 11 -4.00 0.19 9.74
C VAL A 11 -4.20 -1.32 9.76
N ALA A 12 -5.45 -1.76 9.72
CA ALA A 12 -5.76 -3.18 9.74
C ALA A 12 -5.37 -3.85 8.41
N LYS A 13 -4.89 -5.09 8.46
CA LYS A 13 -4.46 -5.83 7.25
C LYS A 13 -5.55 -5.90 6.17
N TRP A 14 -6.82 -6.02 6.56
CA TRP A 14 -7.94 -6.09 5.62
C TRP A 14 -8.18 -4.76 4.87
N GLU A 15 -7.82 -3.62 5.46
CA GLU A 15 -7.91 -2.30 4.82
C GLU A 15 -6.85 -2.18 3.73
N LEU A 16 -5.61 -2.56 4.04
CA LEU A 16 -4.51 -2.61 3.05
C LEU A 16 -4.84 -3.55 1.89
N HIS A 17 -5.42 -4.72 2.19
CA HIS A 17 -5.87 -5.67 1.19
C HIS A 17 -6.95 -5.08 0.28
N SER A 18 -7.94 -4.41 0.86
CA SER A 18 -9.05 -3.79 0.12
C SER A 18 -8.55 -2.70 -0.83
N VAL A 19 -7.61 -1.86 -0.39
CA VAL A 19 -6.98 -0.84 -1.24
C VAL A 19 -6.15 -1.49 -2.36
N ALA A 20 -5.37 -2.54 -2.05
CA ALA A 20 -4.62 -3.28 -3.06
C ALA A 20 -5.53 -3.88 -4.14
N THR A 21 -6.65 -4.50 -3.75
CA THR A 21 -7.66 -5.01 -4.70
C THR A 21 -8.26 -3.89 -5.55
N MET A 22 -8.58 -2.74 -4.94
CA MET A 22 -9.11 -1.58 -5.66
C MET A 22 -8.10 -1.03 -6.67
N LEU A 23 -6.81 -0.97 -6.33
CA LEU A 23 -5.75 -0.55 -7.24
C LEU A 23 -5.62 -1.50 -8.43
N ILE A 24 -5.67 -2.82 -8.22
CA ILE A 24 -5.69 -3.81 -9.31
C ILE A 24 -6.93 -3.61 -10.18
N ALA A 25 -8.11 -3.41 -9.59
CA ALA A 25 -9.34 -3.20 -10.35
C ALA A 25 -9.31 -1.90 -11.18
N THR A 26 -8.63 -0.86 -10.68
CA THR A 26 -8.57 0.47 -11.31
C THR A 26 -7.47 0.58 -12.36
N TYR A 27 -6.29 0.05 -12.05
CA TYR A 27 -5.05 0.25 -12.83
C TYR A 27 -4.51 -1.04 -13.46
N GLY A 28 -5.07 -2.20 -13.15
CA GLY A 28 -4.66 -3.48 -13.71
C GLY A 28 -3.20 -3.82 -13.44
N GLU A 29 -2.41 -3.96 -14.51
CA GLU A 29 -0.97 -4.25 -14.43
C GLU A 29 -0.18 -3.09 -13.81
N ASP A 30 -0.65 -1.85 -13.96
CA ASP A 30 0.02 -0.65 -13.44
C ASP A 30 -0.18 -0.42 -11.93
N ALA A 31 -1.03 -1.19 -11.26
CA ALA A 31 -1.38 -0.99 -9.85
C ALA A 31 -0.17 -0.89 -8.90
N GLU A 32 0.87 -1.71 -9.12
CA GLU A 32 2.08 -1.70 -8.30
C GLU A 32 2.93 -0.46 -8.56
N ARG A 33 3.09 -0.05 -9.82
CA ARG A 33 3.78 1.19 -10.19
C ARG A 33 3.09 2.41 -9.57
N THR A 34 1.77 2.47 -9.62
CA THR A 34 0.99 3.55 -8.98
C THR A 34 1.21 3.59 -7.47
N ALA A 35 1.25 2.44 -6.79
CA ALA A 35 1.53 2.40 -5.35
C ALA A 35 2.97 2.83 -5.03
N GLU A 36 3.95 2.45 -5.85
CA GLU A 36 5.36 2.87 -5.72
C GLU A 36 5.53 4.38 -5.94
N GLU A 37 4.81 4.98 -6.89
CA GLU A 37 4.80 6.44 -7.10
C GLU A 37 4.26 7.18 -5.87
N ASN A 38 3.19 6.68 -5.26
CA ASN A 38 2.62 7.29 -4.04
C ASN A 38 3.53 7.09 -2.81
N LEU A 39 4.23 5.96 -2.72
CA LEU A 39 5.26 5.76 -1.70
C LEU A 39 6.39 6.78 -1.83
N ALA A 40 6.86 7.02 -3.07
CA ALA A 40 7.91 8.00 -3.32
C ALA A 40 7.47 9.42 -2.93
N ILE A 41 6.21 9.79 -3.18
CA ILE A 41 5.62 11.06 -2.74
C ILE A 41 5.59 11.13 -1.20
N ALA A 42 5.09 10.09 -0.53
CA ALA A 42 5.02 10.07 0.93
C ALA A 42 6.40 10.23 1.60
N ILE A 43 7.43 9.61 1.04
CA ILE A 43 8.82 9.77 1.50
C ILE A 43 9.32 11.20 1.25
N ALA A 44 9.09 11.74 0.06
CA ALA A 44 9.55 13.08 -0.31
C ALA A 44 8.88 14.19 0.53
N GLU A 45 7.65 13.96 0.97
CA GLU A 45 6.87 14.88 1.80
C GLU A 45 7.02 14.64 3.31
N GLU A 46 7.91 13.72 3.72
CA GLU A 46 8.17 13.37 5.14
C GLU A 46 6.91 12.92 5.89
N HIS A 47 5.99 12.24 5.19
CA HIS A 47 4.77 11.68 5.78
C HIS A 47 5.00 10.25 6.28
N GLU A 48 5.68 10.10 7.43
CA GLU A 48 6.09 8.80 7.99
C GLU A 48 4.94 7.77 8.11
N GLY A 49 3.74 8.22 8.50
CA GLY A 49 2.57 7.35 8.55
C GLY A 49 2.12 6.82 7.17
N ASN A 50 2.25 7.65 6.14
CA ASN A 50 1.86 7.28 4.78
C ASN A 50 2.86 6.32 4.13
N GLU A 51 4.16 6.44 4.45
CA GLU A 51 5.19 5.51 3.99
C GLU A 51 4.86 4.06 4.42
N THR A 52 4.51 3.90 5.70
CA THR A 52 4.14 2.59 6.27
C THR A 52 2.92 2.01 5.57
N VAL A 53 1.90 2.84 5.30
CA VAL A 53 0.67 2.41 4.61
C VAL A 53 0.95 1.98 3.18
N TRP A 54 1.67 2.79 2.39
CA TRP A 54 1.96 2.46 0.99
C TRP A 54 2.86 1.23 0.85
N THR A 55 3.84 1.06 1.74
CA THR A 55 4.65 -0.16 1.83
C THR A 55 3.76 -1.38 2.08
N GLY A 56 2.81 -1.28 3.03
CA GLY A 56 1.85 -2.35 3.32
C GLY A 56 0.94 -2.70 2.14
N ILE A 57 0.47 -1.69 1.39
CA ILE A 57 -0.34 -1.89 0.17
C ILE A 57 0.48 -2.63 -0.91
N ILE A 58 1.74 -2.23 -1.14
CA ILE A 58 2.63 -2.91 -2.11
C ILE A 58 2.83 -4.38 -1.73
N THR A 59 3.02 -4.68 -0.44
CA THR A 59 3.10 -6.07 0.03
C THR A 59 1.81 -6.84 -0.31
N GLN A 60 0.63 -6.26 -0.06
CA GLN A 60 -0.64 -6.91 -0.38
C GLN A 60 -0.84 -7.12 -1.89
N LEU A 61 -0.48 -6.15 -2.73
CA LEU A 61 -0.51 -6.30 -4.20
C LEU A 61 0.30 -7.51 -4.66
N ARG A 62 1.51 -7.68 -4.12
CA ARG A 62 2.39 -8.81 -4.43
C ARG A 62 1.82 -10.14 -3.93
N GLU A 63 1.18 -10.16 -2.77
CA GLU A 63 0.51 -11.36 -2.23
C GLU A 63 -0.66 -11.80 -3.12
N ILE A 64 -1.54 -10.86 -3.51
CA ILE A 64 -2.70 -11.13 -4.39
C ILE A 64 -2.24 -11.71 -5.72
N ARG A 65 -1.30 -11.03 -6.40
CA ARG A 65 -0.75 -11.48 -7.70
C ARG A 65 0.01 -12.81 -7.62
N LYS A 66 0.58 -13.15 -6.46
CA LYS A 66 1.13 -14.50 -6.23
C LYS A 66 0.02 -15.53 -6.13
N GLY A 67 -1.06 -15.24 -5.41
CA GLY A 67 -2.23 -16.12 -5.29
C GLY A 67 -2.86 -16.43 -6.66
N ASP A 68 -3.06 -15.42 -7.50
CA ASP A 68 -3.65 -15.59 -8.84
C ASP A 68 -2.83 -16.51 -9.75
N ARG A 69 -1.49 -16.46 -9.65
CA ARG A 69 -0.59 -17.31 -10.43
C ARG A 69 -0.63 -18.79 -10.02
N HIS A 70 -1.00 -19.10 -8.78
CA HIS A 70 -1.13 -20.49 -8.33
C HIS A 70 -2.53 -21.08 -8.62
N GLY A 71 -3.53 -20.24 -8.88
CA GLY A 71 -4.89 -20.67 -9.26
C GLY A 71 -5.13 -20.85 -10.76
N GLN A 72 -4.14 -20.53 -11.60
CA GLN A 72 -4.20 -20.63 -13.07
C GLN A 72 -3.35 -21.79 -13.66
N ALA A 73 -2.85 -22.70 -12.82
CA ALA A 73 -2.11 -23.90 -13.21
C ALA A 73 -3.00 -25.15 -13.14
#